data_AF-A0A3D5Z7W6-F1
#
_entry.id   AF-A0A3D5Z7W6-F1
#
_cell.length_a   1.000
_cell.length_b   1.000
_cell.length_c   1.000
_cell.angle_alpha   90.00
_cell.angle_beta   90.00
_cell.angle_gamma   90.00
#
_symmetry.space_group_name_H-M   'P 1'
#
loop_
_entity.id
_entity.type
_entity.pdbx_description
1 polymer ?
#
loop_
_entity_poly.entity_id
_entity_poly.type
_entity_poly.pdbx_seq_one_letter_code
_entity_poly.pdbx_strand_id
1 'polypeptide(L)' 'MENNKDTYLMIDHSIELDVSKLPKLMQNIITDLEEYEKQGEWIMYDGLASGVESVAKSALLENIITEIEFNQILKKYCE' A
#
# COMPACT_ATOMS: atom_id res chain seq x y z
N MET A 1 -6.70 9.87 29.40
CA MET A 1 -6.79 10.16 27.95
C MET A 1 -6.79 8.81 27.27
N GLU A 2 -7.97 8.33 26.87
CA GLU A 2 -8.03 7.22 25.92
C GLU A 2 -7.49 7.76 24.61
N ASN A 3 -6.24 7.40 24.28
CA ASN A 3 -5.74 7.60 22.93
C ASN A 3 -6.64 6.73 22.05
N ASN A 4 -7.57 7.39 21.35
CA ASN A 4 -8.30 6.79 20.25
C ASN A 4 -7.23 6.20 19.33
N LYS A 5 -7.10 4.87 19.40
CA LYS A 5 -6.40 4.09 18.40
C LYS A 5 -7.24 4.19 17.15
N ASP A 6 -7.10 5.30 16.43
CA ASP A 6 -7.26 5.27 14.98
C ASP A 6 -6.28 4.21 14.53
N THR A 7 -6.83 3.02 14.29
CA THR A 7 -6.05 1.83 14.02
C THR A 7 -5.56 2.05 12.61
N TYR A 8 -4.31 2.48 12.45
CA TYR A 8 -3.68 2.59 11.12
C TYR A 8 -3.98 1.30 10.36
N LEU A 9 -4.43 1.41 9.11
CA LEU A 9 -4.59 0.25 8.25
C LEU A 9 -3.20 -0.34 8.04
N MET A 10 -2.91 -1.48 8.66
CA MET A 10 -1.58 -2.09 8.69
C MET A 10 -1.38 -2.96 7.46
N ILE A 11 -0.11 -3.21 7.09
CA ILE A 11 0.19 -4.09 5.97
C ILE A 11 -0.16 -5.53 6.35
N ASP A 12 -0.99 -6.20 5.53
CA ASP A 12 -1.24 -7.63 5.71
C ASP A 12 -0.04 -8.43 5.17
N HIS A 13 0.86 -8.81 6.07
CA HIS A 13 2.03 -9.63 5.74
C HIS A 13 1.70 -11.09 5.38
N SER A 14 0.46 -11.55 5.54
CA SER A 14 0.03 -12.89 5.10
C SER A 14 -0.21 -12.97 3.59
N ILE A 15 -0.38 -11.83 2.92
CA ILE A 15 -0.61 -11.74 1.47
C ILE A 15 0.74 -11.59 0.77
N GLU A 16 1.06 -12.54 -0.11
CA GLU A 16 2.20 -12.43 -1.02
C GLU A 16 1.82 -11.63 -2.27
N LEU A 17 2.61 -10.60 -2.58
CA LEU A 17 2.48 -9.79 -3.78
C LEU A 17 3.85 -9.69 -4.45
N ASP A 18 3.91 -10.04 -5.74
CA ASP A 18 5.14 -9.89 -6.52
C ASP A 18 5.29 -8.44 -7.00
N VAL A 19 5.80 -7.59 -6.10
CA VAL A 19 6.01 -6.15 -6.35
C VAL A 19 6.91 -5.91 -7.55
N SER A 20 7.81 -6.84 -7.91
CA SER A 20 8.76 -6.66 -9.02
C SER A 20 8.09 -6.49 -10.39
N LYS A 21 6.85 -6.96 -10.54
CA LYS A 21 6.05 -6.85 -11.76
C LYS A 21 5.23 -5.55 -11.85
N LEU A 22 5.11 -4.82 -10.75
CA LEU A 22 4.32 -3.59 -10.70
C LEU A 22 5.08 -2.42 -11.37
N PRO A 23 4.39 -1.35 -11.76
CA PRO A 23 5.01 -0.11 -12.24
C PRO A 23 6.05 0.43 -11.28
N LYS A 24 7.13 1.02 -11.80
CA LYS A 24 8.26 1.47 -10.96
C LYS A 24 7.84 2.45 -9.86
N LEU A 25 6.88 3.32 -10.14
CA LEU A 25 6.30 4.22 -9.16
C LEU A 25 5.64 3.46 -7.99
N MET A 26 4.86 2.42 -8.29
CA MET A 26 4.23 1.58 -7.27
C MET A 26 5.25 0.79 -6.46
N GLN A 27 6.29 0.27 -7.11
CA GLN A 27 7.39 -0.40 -6.42
C GLN A 27 8.03 0.52 -5.38
N ASN A 28 8.31 1.77 -5.76
CA ASN A 28 8.93 2.74 -4.86
C ASN A 28 8.00 3.09 -3.70
N ILE A 29 6.72 3.37 -3.98
CA ILE A 29 5.71 3.68 -2.96
C ILE A 29 5.59 2.52 -1.96
N ILE A 30 5.48 1.28 -2.44
CA ILE A 30 5.36 0.10 -1.57
C ILE A 30 6.63 -0.07 -0.72
N THR A 31 7.81 0.10 -1.32
CA THR A 31 9.10 0.01 -0.61
C THR A 31 9.18 1.03 0.52
N ASP A 32 8.82 2.28 0.24
CA ASP A 32 8.84 3.35 1.24
C ASP A 32 7.81 3.11 2.34
N LEU A 33 6.62 2.62 1.99
CA LEU A 33 5.56 2.30 2.95
C LEU A 33 5.97 1.19 3.92
N GLU A 34 6.52 0.09 3.40
CA GLU A 34 7.02 -1.03 4.20
C GLU A 34 8.19 -0.62 5.11
N GLU A 35 9.06 0.30 4.66
CA GLU A 35 10.14 0.82 5.49
C GLU A 35 9.61 1.77 6.58
N TYR A 36 8.61 2.61 6.30
CA TYR A 36 7.98 3.45 7.34
C TYR A 36 7.29 2.62 8.43
N GLU A 37 6.57 1.56 8.05
CA GLU A 37 5.95 0.64 9.02
C GLU A 37 7.01 0.01 9.93
N LYS A 38 8.09 -0.50 9.33
CA LYS A 38 9.20 -1.13 10.06
C LYS A 38 9.94 -0.17 10.99
N GLN A 39 10.05 1.10 10.63
CA GLN A 39 10.66 2.14 11.46
C GLN A 39 9.69 2.72 12.52
N GLY A 40 8.38 2.44 12.40
CA GLY A 40 7.35 3.02 13.25
C GLY A 40 7.05 4.49 12.94
N GLU A 41 7.35 4.94 11.72
CA GLU A 41 7.14 6.31 11.23
C GLU A 41 5.68 6.51 10.78
N TRP A 42 4.74 6.37 11.72
CA TRP A 42 3.30 6.27 11.42
C TRP A 42 2.68 7.50 10.74
N ILE A 43 3.25 8.69 10.95
CA ILE A 43 2.81 9.91 10.25
C ILE A 43 3.14 9.82 8.75
N MET A 44 4.35 9.35 8.43
CA MET A 44 4.79 9.16 7.05
C MET A 44 4.03 8.01 6.39
N TYR A 45 3.84 6.92 7.14
CA TYR A 45 3.05 5.77 6.73
C TYR A 45 1.63 6.17 6.32
N ASP A 46 0.89 6.86 7.19
CA ASP A 46 -0.49 7.25 6.93
C ASP A 46 -0.61 8.17 5.70
N GLY A 47 0.32 9.13 5.57
CA GLY A 47 0.39 10.00 4.41
C GLY A 47 0.59 9.23 3.10
N LEU A 48 1.44 8.19 3.11
CA LEU A 48 1.76 7.41 1.92
C LEU A 48 0.72 6.31 1.61
N ALA A 49 0.13 5.69 2.62
CA ALA A 49 -0.87 4.64 2.48
C ALA A 49 -2.06 5.11 1.63
N SER A 50 -2.50 6.36 1.84
CA SER A 50 -3.56 7.00 1.04
C SER A 50 -3.22 7.11 -0.46
N GLY A 51 -1.93 7.15 -0.80
CA GLY A 51 -1.45 7.23 -2.18
C GLY A 51 -1.47 5.89 -2.92
N VAL A 52 -1.37 4.76 -2.21
CA VAL A 52 -1.30 3.42 -2.82
C VAL A 52 -2.54 3.12 -3.63
N GLU A 53 -3.73 3.32 -3.05
CA GLU A 53 -5.00 3.06 -3.73
C GLU A 53 -5.14 3.91 -5.01
N SER A 54 -4.81 5.20 -4.93
CA SER A 54 -4.94 6.13 -6.06
C SER A 54 -4.03 5.74 -7.23
N VAL A 55 -2.78 5.38 -6.94
CA VAL A 55 -1.82 4.94 -7.97
C VAL A 55 -2.23 3.59 -8.55
N ALA A 56 -2.66 2.64 -7.71
CA ALA A 56 -3.14 1.33 -8.16
C ALA A 56 -4.37 1.46 -9.08
N LYS A 57 -5.31 2.33 -8.73
CA LYS A 57 -6.52 2.59 -9.53
C LYS A 57 -6.17 3.20 -10.88
N SER A 58 -5.23 4.14 -10.91
CA SER A 58 -4.76 4.75 -12.16
C SER A 58 -4.06 3.71 -13.05
N ALA A 59 -3.20 2.87 -12.47
CA ALA A 59 -2.52 1.80 -13.20
C ALA A 59 -3.49 0.75 -13.76
N LEU A 60 -4.58 0.44 -13.04
CA LEU A 60 -5.64 -0.44 -13.54
C LEU A 60 -6.39 0.18 -14.73
N LEU A 61 -6.77 1.46 -14.64
CA LEU A 61 -7.47 2.17 -15.73
C LEU A 61 -6.61 2.26 -17.00
N GLU A 62 -5.30 2.34 -16.85
CA GLU A 62 -4.33 2.35 -17.95
C GLU A 62 -3.99 0.95 -18.47
N ASN A 63 -4.60 -0.11 -17.92
CA ASN A 63 -4.31 -1.52 -18.23
C ASN A 63 -2.84 -1.93 -18.00
N ILE A 64 -2.15 -1.24 -17.07
CA ILE A 64 -0.76 -1.55 -16.70
C ILE A 64 -0.71 -2.70 -15.70
N ILE A 65 -1.71 -2.77 -14.82
CA ILE A 65 -1.92 -3.91 -13.91
C ILE A 65 -3.27 -4.54 -14.19
N THR A 66 -3.40 -5.82 -13.84
CA THR A 66 -4.64 -6.59 -13.91
C THR A 66 -5.55 -6.28 -12.72
N GLU A 67 -6.84 -6.62 -12.87
CA GLU A 67 -7.80 -6.56 -11.75
C GLU A 67 -7.38 -7.47 -10.58
N ILE A 68 -6.70 -8.59 -10.86
CA ILE A 68 -6.18 -9.49 -9.82
C ILE A 68 -5.10 -8.79 -9.01
N GLU A 69 -4.11 -8.17 -9.66
CA GLU A 69 -3.03 -7.43 -8.99
C GLU A 69 -3.59 -6.25 -8.20
N PHE A 70 -4.53 -5.50 -8.78
CA PHE A 70 -5.23 -4.41 -8.10
C PHE A 70 -5.91 -4.88 -6.80
N ASN A 71 -6.67 -5.97 -6.86
CA ASN A 71 -7.35 -6.51 -5.69
C ASN A 71 -6.37 -7.05 -4.63
N GLN A 72 -5.22 -7.59 -5.04
CA GLN A 72 -4.17 -8.01 -4.10
C GLN A 72 -3.54 -6.81 -3.39
N ILE A 73 -3.33 -5.70 -4.11
CA ILE A 73 -2.81 -4.45 -3.53
C ILE A 73 -3.79 -3.90 -2.49
N LEU A 74 -5.09 -3.83 -2.81
CA LEU A 74 -6.09 -3.32 -1.87
C LEU A 74 -6.14 -4.15 -0.59
N LYS A 75 -6.23 -5.48 -0.72
CA LYS A 75 -6.27 -6.38 0.43
C LYS A 75 -5.02 -6.29 1.30
N LYS A 76 -3.86 -6.02 0.68
CA LYS A 76 -2.59 -6.00 1.40
C LYS A 76 -2.31 -4.67 2.10
N TYR A 77 -2.70 -3.55 1.50
CA TYR A 77 -2.28 -2.22 1.94
C TYR A 77 -3.44 -1.26 2.28
N CYS A 78 -4.69 -1.62 2.01
CA CYS A 78 -5.84 -0.69 2.11
C CYS A 78 -7.05 -1.26 2.87
N GLU A 79 -7.04 -2.55 3.23
CA GLU A 79 -8.10 -3.25 3.98
C GLU A 79 -7.53 -3.86 5.26
#